data_AF-A0A0T9MHC0-F1
#
_entry.id   AF-A0A0T9MHC0-F1
#
_cell.length_a   1.000
_cell.length_b   1.000
_cell.length_c   1.000
_cell.angle_alpha   90.00
_cell.angle_beta   90.00
_cell.angle_gamma   90.00
#
_symmetry.space_group_name_H-M   'P 1'
#
loop_
_entity.id
_entity.type
_entity.pdbx_description
1 polymer ?
#
loop_
_entity_poly.entity_id
_entity_poly.type
_entity_poly.pdbx_seq_one_letter_code
_entity_poly.pdbx_strand_id
1 'polypeptide(L)'
;MSKQQTTQDMNALRAAVTDIDCLSQQTLLEIVAMAELLLHWMESPKCYERMGMMADTLNLISYRAQETVENIGREAESVGCEYIDHDRERRHAAAHQYKTGRGEHA
;
A
#
# COMPACT_ATOMS: atom_id res chain seq x y z
N MET A 1 30.60 6.14 16.76
CA MET A 1 29.27 6.62 17.17
C MET A 1 29.30 7.04 18.63
N SER A 2 28.74 8.19 18.97
CA SER A 2 28.55 8.58 20.38
C SER A 2 27.31 7.88 20.94
N LYS A 3 27.25 7.68 22.27
CA LYS A 3 26.05 7.13 22.94
C LYS A 3 24.78 7.95 22.63
N GLN A 4 24.95 9.25 22.38
CA GLN A 4 23.87 10.18 22.10
C GLN A 4 23.26 9.94 20.71
N GLN A 5 24.10 9.63 19.71
CA GLN A 5 23.65 9.25 18.37
C GLN A 5 22.83 7.96 18.41
N THR A 6 23.32 6.93 19.10
CA THR A 6 22.60 5.64 19.20
C THR A 6 21.21 5.79 19.84
N THR A 7 21.08 6.63 20.87
CA THR A 7 19.79 6.89 21.51
C THR A 7 18.83 7.65 20.59
N GLN A 8 19.35 8.60 19.79
CA GLN A 8 18.55 9.32 18.79
C GLN A 8 18.04 8.37 17.70
N ASP A 9 18.92 7.54 17.15
CA ASP A 9 18.55 6.55 16.11
C ASP A 9 17.50 5.55 16.63
N MET A 10 17.66 5.06 17.87
CA MET A 10 16.69 4.16 18.50
C MET A 10 15.33 4.84 18.73
N ASN A 11 15.32 6.13 19.09
CA ASN A 11 14.08 6.88 19.24
C ASN A 11 13.37 7.11 17.90
N ALA A 12 14.12 7.41 16.84
CA ALA A 12 13.59 7.55 15.49
C ALA A 12 12.98 6.23 14.99
N LEU A 13 13.70 5.12 15.17
CA LEU A 13 13.20 3.79 14.84
C LEU A 13 11.90 3.45 15.59
N ARG A 14 11.84 3.74 16.91
CA ARG A 14 10.62 3.50 17.70
C ARG A 14 9.44 4.34 17.21
N ALA A 15 9.67 5.59 16.83
CA ALA A 15 8.64 6.46 16.29
C ALA A 15 8.11 5.90 14.97
N ALA A 16 8.99 5.60 14.01
CA ALA A 16 8.61 5.01 12.72
C ALA A 16 7.83 3.70 12.88
N VAL A 17 8.24 2.79 13.78
CA VAL A 17 7.49 1.54 14.05
C VAL A 17 6.09 1.83 14.62
N THR A 18 5.96 2.85 15.47
CA THR A 18 4.67 3.25 16.04
C THR A 18 3.76 3.83 14.95
N ASP A 19 4.31 4.68 14.08
CA ASP A 19 3.56 5.28 12.98
C ASP A 19 3.12 4.22 11.96
N ILE A 20 4.00 3.26 11.63
CA ILE A 20 3.67 2.11 10.78
C ILE A 20 2.53 1.27 11.40
N ASP A 21 2.59 0.95 12.69
CA ASP A 21 1.53 0.18 13.37
C ASP A 21 0.20 0.95 13.34
N CYS A 22 0.20 2.24 13.69
CA CYS A 22 -1.00 3.07 13.64
C CYS A 22 -1.62 3.11 12.23
N LEU A 23 -0.82 3.39 11.19
CA LEU A 23 -1.27 3.43 9.80
C LEU A 23 -1.82 2.07 9.34
N SER A 24 -1.12 0.99 9.70
CA SER A 24 -1.51 -0.38 9.36
C SER A 24 -2.85 -0.74 10.00
N GLN A 25 -2.97 -0.59 11.33
CA GLN A 25 -4.18 -0.95 12.07
C GLN A 25 -5.39 -0.16 11.59
N GLN A 26 -5.24 1.16 11.45
CA GLN A 26 -6.34 2.01 11.00
C GLN A 26 -6.83 1.58 9.61
N THR A 27 -5.92 1.46 8.64
CA THR A 27 -6.31 1.13 7.26
C THR A 27 -6.87 -0.29 7.16
N LEU A 28 -6.24 -1.27 7.83
CA LEU A 28 -6.70 -2.65 7.76
C LEU A 28 -8.09 -2.81 8.35
N LEU A 29 -8.40 -2.13 9.45
CA LEU A 29 -9.75 -2.09 10.02
C LEU A 29 -10.75 -1.42 9.07
N GLU A 30 -10.37 -0.31 8.40
CA GLU A 30 -11.19 0.33 7.37
C GLU A 30 -11.49 -0.64 6.20
N ILE A 31 -10.47 -1.36 5.71
CA ILE A 31 -10.61 -2.33 4.61
C ILE A 31 -11.51 -3.49 5.02
N VAL A 32 -11.34 -4.04 6.24
CA VAL A 32 -12.20 -5.11 6.76
C VAL A 32 -13.66 -4.64 6.82
N ALA A 33 -13.91 -3.47 7.38
CA ALA A 33 -15.27 -2.93 7.47
C ALA A 33 -15.90 -2.70 6.09
N MET A 34 -15.14 -2.20 5.11
CA MET A 34 -15.61 -2.05 3.72
C MET A 34 -15.92 -3.40 3.07
N ALA A 35 -15.07 -4.40 3.27
CA ALA A 35 -15.27 -5.73 2.73
C ALA A 35 -16.50 -6.43 3.34
N GLU A 36 -16.68 -6.35 4.67
CA GLU A 36 -17.86 -6.89 5.36
C GLU A 36 -19.14 -6.22 4.88
N LEU A 37 -19.15 -4.89 4.75
CA LEU A 37 -20.28 -4.13 4.21
C LEU A 37 -20.62 -4.61 2.79
N LEU A 38 -19.61 -4.79 1.94
CA LEU A 38 -19.80 -5.21 0.56
C LEU A 38 -20.36 -6.64 0.50
N LEU A 39 -19.81 -7.57 1.28
CA LEU A 39 -20.29 -8.94 1.37
C LEU A 39 -21.76 -8.99 1.79
N HIS A 40 -22.13 -8.26 2.83
CA HIS A 40 -23.52 -8.18 3.27
C HIS A 40 -24.42 -7.54 2.19
N TRP A 41 -23.92 -6.53 1.50
CA TRP A 41 -24.69 -5.87 0.45
C TRP A 41 -24.94 -6.78 -0.77
N MET A 42 -24.00 -7.67 -1.10
CA MET A 42 -24.15 -8.65 -2.19
C MET A 42 -25.27 -9.67 -1.96
N GLU A 43 -25.69 -9.88 -0.71
CA GLU A 43 -26.86 -10.69 -0.38
C GLU A 43 -28.18 -9.99 -0.72
N SER A 44 -28.15 -8.67 -0.94
CA SER A 44 -29.32 -7.87 -1.30
C SER A 44 -29.58 -7.89 -2.81
N PRO A 45 -30.83 -8.04 -3.26
CA PRO A 45 -31.20 -7.88 -4.68
C PRO A 45 -30.78 -6.53 -5.28
N LYS A 46 -30.71 -5.48 -4.44
CA LYS A 46 -30.27 -4.12 -4.84
C LYS A 46 -28.82 -4.08 -5.32
N CYS A 47 -27.98 -5.04 -4.93
CA CYS A 47 -26.60 -5.13 -5.41
C CYS A 47 -26.55 -5.35 -6.93
N TYR A 48 -27.41 -6.23 -7.44
CA TYR A 48 -27.47 -6.54 -8.87
C TYR A 48 -28.01 -5.39 -9.72
N GLU A 49 -28.80 -4.50 -9.13
CA GLU A 49 -29.28 -3.26 -9.77
C GLU A 49 -28.20 -2.16 -9.79
N ARG A 50 -27.18 -2.25 -8.93
CA ARG A 50 -26.21 -1.19 -8.68
C ARG A 50 -24.76 -1.68 -8.73
N MET A 51 -24.46 -2.64 -9.59
CA MET A 51 -23.11 -3.23 -9.72
C MET A 51 -21.97 -2.20 -9.86
N GLY A 52 -22.23 -1.00 -10.38
CA GLY A 52 -21.27 0.11 -10.38
C GLY A 52 -20.75 0.47 -9.00
N MET A 53 -21.62 0.52 -7.97
CA MET A 53 -21.20 0.79 -6.59
C MET A 53 -20.30 -0.31 -6.02
N MET A 54 -20.50 -1.57 -6.47
CA MET A 54 -19.60 -2.67 -6.10
C MET A 54 -18.21 -2.43 -6.66
N ALA A 55 -18.13 -2.09 -7.96
CA ALA A 55 -16.87 -1.78 -8.61
C ALA A 55 -16.17 -0.57 -7.95
N ASP A 56 -16.92 0.50 -7.65
CA ASP A 56 -16.39 1.68 -6.97
C ASP A 56 -15.86 1.35 -5.56
N THR A 57 -16.57 0.51 -4.80
CA THR A 57 -16.12 0.08 -3.47
C THR A 57 -14.86 -0.77 -3.54
N LEU A 58 -14.76 -1.69 -4.52
CA LEU A 58 -13.56 -2.51 -4.74
C LEU A 58 -12.37 -1.66 -5.20
N ASN A 59 -12.61 -0.65 -6.04
CA ASN A 59 -11.59 0.33 -6.43
C ASN A 59 -11.11 1.13 -5.22
N LEU A 60 -12.03 1.56 -4.34
CA LEU A 60 -11.69 2.27 -3.11
C LEU A 60 -10.84 1.41 -2.17
N ILE A 61 -11.22 0.14 -1.95
CA ILE A 61 -10.42 -0.80 -1.14
C ILE A 61 -9.01 -0.93 -1.74
N SER A 62 -8.91 -1.13 -3.06
CA SER A 62 -7.64 -1.29 -3.75
C SER A 62 -6.76 -0.03 -3.64
N TYR A 63 -7.37 1.15 -3.83
CA TYR A 63 -6.70 2.44 -3.67
C TYR A 63 -6.17 2.62 -2.25
N ARG A 64 -7.01 2.39 -1.22
CA ARG A 64 -6.63 2.55 0.19
C ARG A 64 -5.52 1.59 0.59
N ALA A 65 -5.58 0.34 0.14
CA ALA A 65 -4.50 -0.62 0.36
C ALA A 65 -3.17 -0.15 -0.26
N GLN A 66 -3.20 0.34 -1.50
CA GLN A 66 -2.01 0.82 -2.20
C GLN A 66 -1.43 2.09 -1.55
N GLU A 67 -2.28 3.05 -1.21
CA GLU A 67 -1.91 4.28 -0.50
C GLU A 67 -1.23 3.96 0.84
N THR A 68 -1.76 2.99 1.60
CA THR A 68 -1.17 2.61 2.89
C THR A 68 0.15 1.88 2.74
N VAL A 69 0.32 1.02 1.73
CA VAL A 69 1.62 0.41 1.43
C VAL A 69 2.67 1.48 1.12
N GLU A 70 2.32 2.51 0.36
CA GLU A 70 3.22 3.63 0.07
C GLU A 70 3.57 4.45 1.32
N ASN A 71 2.59 4.74 2.18
CA ASN A 71 2.81 5.48 3.41
C ASN A 71 3.70 4.70 4.40
N ILE A 72 3.44 3.41 4.59
CA ILE A 72 4.29 2.52 5.40
C ILE A 72 5.71 2.48 4.81
N GLY A 73 5.83 2.39 3.48
CA GLY A 73 7.11 2.43 2.80
C GLY A 73 7.92 3.69 3.11
N ARG A 74 7.28 4.88 3.06
CA ARG A 74 7.92 6.16 3.39
C ARG A 74 8.36 6.24 4.86
N GLU A 75 7.53 5.76 5.79
CA GLU A 75 7.90 5.74 7.20
C GLU A 75 9.10 4.81 7.46
N ALA A 76 9.10 3.64 6.83
CA ALA A 76 10.22 2.70 6.91
C ALA A 76 11.50 3.25 6.26
N GLU A 77 11.38 3.90 5.09
CA GLU A 77 12.48 4.57 4.39
C GLU A 77 13.13 5.66 5.25
N SER A 78 12.34 6.41 6.03
CA SER A 78 12.85 7.47 6.90
C SER A 78 13.88 6.99 7.94
N VAL A 79 13.87 5.69 8.24
CA VAL A 79 14.79 5.01 9.16
C VAL A 79 15.63 3.92 8.47
N GLY A 80 15.68 3.90 7.13
CA GLY A 80 16.48 2.97 6.33
C GLY A 80 16.06 1.51 6.45
N CYS A 81 14.77 1.28 6.68
CA CYS A 81 14.16 -0.04 6.87
C CYS A 81 13.12 -0.35 5.77
N GLU A 82 13.17 0.34 4.63
CA GLU A 82 12.20 0.20 3.56
C GLU A 82 12.15 -1.23 2.99
N TYR A 83 10.94 -1.68 2.66
CA TYR A 83 10.74 -2.94 1.95
C TYR A 83 10.94 -2.73 0.45
N ILE A 84 11.87 -3.49 -0.14
CA ILE A 84 12.12 -3.48 -1.59
C ILE A 84 11.55 -4.74 -2.21
N ASP A 85 10.51 -4.59 -3.04
CA ASP A 85 9.99 -5.66 -3.87
C ASP A 85 10.86 -5.81 -5.13
N HIS A 86 11.95 -6.57 -4.99
CA HIS A 86 12.87 -6.83 -6.10
C HIS A 86 12.19 -7.47 -7.32
N ASP A 87 11.12 -8.24 -7.12
CA ASP A 87 10.36 -8.83 -8.23
C ASP A 87 9.54 -7.79 -8.97
N ARG A 88 8.97 -6.81 -8.26
CA ARG A 88 8.34 -5.64 -8.87
C ARG A 88 9.36 -4.79 -9.62
N GLU A 89 10.54 -4.52 -9.05
CA GLU A 89 11.61 -3.79 -9.74
C GLU A 89 12.00 -4.49 -11.05
N ARG A 90 12.22 -5.81 -11.00
CA ARG A 90 12.54 -6.62 -12.17
C ARG A 90 11.44 -6.55 -13.24
N ARG A 91 10.17 -6.64 -12.84
CA ARG A 91 9.02 -6.50 -13.76
C ARG A 91 8.94 -5.10 -14.37
N HIS A 92 9.17 -4.04 -13.59
CA HIS A 92 9.20 -2.66 -14.08
C HIS A 92 10.36 -2.43 -15.07
N ALA A 93 11.56 -2.94 -14.76
CA ALA A 93 12.71 -2.85 -15.65
C ALA A 93 12.44 -3.55 -16.99
N ALA A 94 11.88 -4.76 -16.98
CA ALA A 94 11.52 -5.48 -18.20
C ALA A 94 10.44 -4.73 -19.02
N ALA A 95 9.42 -4.18 -18.36
CA ALA A 95 8.38 -3.39 -19.03
C ALA A 95 8.95 -2.09 -19.65
N HIS A 96 9.89 -1.43 -18.98
CA HIS A 96 10.58 -0.26 -19.51
C HIS A 96 11.41 -0.62 -20.74
N GLN A 97 12.22 -1.68 -20.67
CA GLN A 97 13.02 -2.18 -21.80
C GLN A 97 12.16 -2.54 -23.02
N TYR A 98 11.01 -3.18 -22.81
CA TYR A 98 10.07 -3.47 -23.89
C TYR A 98 9.54 -2.20 -24.57
N LYS A 99 9.16 -1.17 -23.78
CA LYS A 99 8.66 0.10 -24.31
C LYS A 99 9.72 0.87 -25.09
N THR A 100 10.96 0.91 -24.58
CA THR A 100 12.08 1.58 -25.26
C THR A 100 12.53 0.83 -26.51
N GLY A 101 12.58 -0.51 -26.47
CA GLY A 101 12.97 -1.34 -27.62
C GLY A 101 11.95 -1.32 -28.77
N ARG A 102 10.68 -1.00 -28.50
CA ARG A 102 9.66 -0.80 -29.54
C ARG A 102 9.83 0.52 -30.31
N GLY A 103 10.58 1.49 -29.77
CA GLY A 103 10.88 2.76 -30.43
C GLY A 103 11.98 2.70 -31.49
N GLU A 104 12.78 1.63 -31.53
CA GLU A 104 13.90 1.46 -32.47
C GLU A 104 13.54 0.66 -33.74
N HIS A 105 12.29 0.19 -33.83
CA HIS A 105 11.77 -0.60 -34.96
C HIS A 105 10.49 -0.02 -35.59
N ALA A 106 10.20 1.27 -35.36
CA ALA A 106 9.09 2.00 -35.98
C ALA A 106 9.60 2.98 -37.04
#